data_AF-A0A9D7F3B7-F1
#
_entry.id   AF-A0A9D7F3B7-F1
#
_cell.length_a   1.000
_cell.length_b   1.000
_cell.length_c   1.000
_cell.angle_alpha   90.00
_cell.angle_beta   90.00
_cell.angle_gamma   90.00
#
_symmetry.space_group_name_H-M   'P 1'
#
loop_
_entity.id
_entity.type
_entity.pdbx_description
1 polymer ?
#
loop_
_entity_poly.entity_id
_entity_poly.type
_entity_poly.pdbx_seq_one_letter_code
_entity_poly.pdbx_strand_id
1 'polypeptide(L)'
;MLWLEDTHGCPDRDNDCVIDSLDACPDAEGLLVLIAADSDFDSIPDPEDPCPLEAGLREHGGCPLPDSDCDGIVDAMDLCPHTPDTIGFTGCPDSDGDGWIDCECCPNEPGIDSLQRVPGT
;
A
#
# COMPACT_ATOMS: atom_id res chain seq x y z
N MET A 1 21.72 -24.87 -5.57
CA MET A 1 21.52 -26.28 -5.17
C MET A 1 20.35 -26.27 -4.23
N LEU A 2 19.20 -26.67 -4.79
CA LEU A 2 18.00 -27.00 -4.05
C LEU A 2 18.28 -28.22 -3.17
N TRP A 3 17.46 -28.38 -2.11
CA TRP A 3 17.21 -29.55 -1.26
C TRP A 3 17.52 -29.42 0.24
N LEU A 4 16.57 -29.99 1.01
CA LEU A 4 16.51 -30.37 2.44
C LEU A 4 15.79 -29.31 3.32
N GLU A 5 14.61 -29.51 3.95
CA GLU A 5 14.10 -30.71 4.65
C GLU A 5 12.61 -30.61 5.14
N ASP A 6 11.69 -29.87 4.51
CA ASP A 6 10.56 -29.32 5.29
C ASP A 6 9.34 -30.20 5.65
N THR A 7 9.10 -31.37 5.08
CA THR A 7 7.85 -32.12 5.43
C THR A 7 7.95 -33.04 6.65
N HIS A 8 9.09 -33.14 7.35
CA HIS A 8 9.22 -33.88 8.63
C HIS A 8 8.54 -35.28 8.64
N GLY A 9 8.61 -36.01 7.52
CA GLY A 9 8.04 -37.35 7.40
C GLY A 9 6.56 -37.43 7.00
N CYS A 10 5.94 -36.32 6.59
CA CYS A 10 4.60 -36.29 6.02
C CYS A 10 4.63 -36.43 4.48
N PRO A 11 3.66 -37.13 3.86
CA PRO A 11 3.51 -37.20 2.41
C PRO A 11 3.20 -35.83 1.78
N ASP A 12 3.87 -35.53 0.68
CA ASP A 12 3.63 -34.40 -0.24
C ASP A 12 3.80 -35.00 -1.65
N ARG A 13 2.73 -35.01 -2.43
CA ARG A 13 2.59 -35.84 -3.65
C ARG A 13 2.83 -35.09 -4.94
N ASP A 14 2.56 -33.79 -4.99
CA ASP A 14 2.90 -32.95 -6.13
C ASP A 14 4.17 -32.12 -5.92
N ASN A 15 4.74 -32.13 -4.72
CA ASN A 15 5.98 -31.45 -4.35
C ASN A 15 5.88 -29.92 -4.43
N ASP A 16 4.69 -29.37 -4.21
CA ASP A 16 4.49 -27.94 -4.09
C ASP A 16 4.81 -27.42 -2.67
N CYS A 17 5.36 -28.26 -1.79
CA CYS A 17 5.71 -28.01 -0.39
C CYS A 17 4.51 -27.79 0.55
N VAL A 18 3.31 -28.20 0.13
CA VAL A 18 2.14 -28.37 0.98
C VAL A 18 1.97 -29.86 1.32
N ILE A 19 1.76 -30.20 2.60
CA ILE A 19 1.49 -31.60 2.96
C ILE A 19 0.13 -32.05 2.42
N ASP A 20 0.02 -33.29 1.94
CA ASP A 20 -1.20 -33.85 1.32
C ASP A 20 -2.49 -33.62 2.14
N SER A 21 -2.39 -33.56 3.47
CA SER A 21 -3.54 -33.34 4.36
C SER A 21 -4.00 -31.89 4.46
N LEU A 22 -3.15 -30.94 4.09
CA LEU A 22 -3.42 -29.51 4.06
C LEU A 22 -3.55 -28.99 2.63
N ASP A 23 -3.28 -29.83 1.64
CA ASP A 23 -3.46 -29.50 0.24
C ASP A 23 -4.92 -29.75 -0.21
N ALA A 24 -5.55 -28.71 -0.75
CA ALA A 24 -6.86 -28.81 -1.37
C ALA A 24 -6.82 -29.61 -2.68
N CYS A 25 -5.65 -29.64 -3.34
CA CYS A 25 -5.38 -30.30 -4.60
C CYS A 25 -4.10 -31.17 -4.53
N PRO A 26 -4.05 -32.25 -3.71
CA PRO A 26 -2.84 -33.06 -3.42
C PRO A 26 -2.12 -33.74 -4.60
N ASP A 27 -2.56 -33.52 -5.84
CA ASP A 27 -2.08 -34.15 -7.06
C ASP A 27 -1.73 -33.12 -8.14
N ALA A 28 -1.85 -31.82 -7.86
CA ALA A 28 -1.72 -30.77 -8.85
C ALA A 28 -1.00 -29.57 -8.23
N GLU A 29 0.27 -29.39 -8.62
CA GLU A 29 1.16 -28.34 -8.13
C GLU A 29 0.41 -27.01 -7.95
N GLY A 30 0.17 -26.65 -6.69
CA GLY A 30 -0.40 -25.38 -6.32
C GLY A 30 0.62 -24.27 -6.43
N LEU A 31 0.12 -23.03 -6.46
CA LEU A 31 0.97 -21.91 -6.06
C LEU A 31 1.08 -22.01 -4.54
N LEU A 32 2.28 -22.34 -4.03
CA LEU A 32 2.76 -22.45 -2.63
C LEU A 32 2.08 -21.52 -1.57
N VAL A 33 1.37 -20.48 -2.00
CA VAL A 33 0.60 -19.48 -1.25
C VAL A 33 -0.86 -19.93 -1.04
N LEU A 34 -1.14 -21.11 -0.48
CA LEU A 34 -2.54 -21.50 -0.21
C LEU A 34 -2.79 -22.19 1.14
N ILE A 35 -1.75 -22.45 1.93
CA ILE A 35 -1.89 -23.10 3.25
C ILE A 35 -1.74 -22.21 4.47
N ALA A 36 -1.34 -20.95 4.28
CA ALA A 36 -1.57 -19.95 5.29
C ALA A 36 -2.71 -19.08 4.82
N ALA A 37 -3.69 -18.84 5.71
CA ALA A 37 -4.67 -17.80 5.47
C ALA A 37 -3.90 -16.50 5.20
N ASP A 38 -4.25 -15.85 4.10
CA ASP A 38 -3.74 -14.55 3.67
C ASP A 38 -5.01 -13.79 3.26
N SER A 39 -5.55 -13.04 4.22
CA SER A 39 -6.91 -12.50 4.17
C SER A 39 -6.99 -11.21 3.33
N ASP A 40 -5.87 -10.53 3.10
CA ASP A 40 -5.78 -9.33 2.26
C ASP A 40 -5.02 -9.53 0.93
N PHE A 41 -4.44 -10.72 0.74
CA PHE A 41 -3.78 -11.18 -0.48
C PHE A 41 -2.51 -10.39 -0.83
N ASP A 42 -1.79 -9.89 0.17
CA ASP A 42 -0.55 -9.13 -0.03
C ASP A 42 0.71 -10.02 -0.15
N SER A 43 0.51 -11.35 -0.11
CA SER A 43 1.54 -12.40 -0.12
C SER A 43 2.33 -12.54 1.19
N ILE A 44 1.82 -12.00 2.29
CA ILE A 44 2.27 -12.25 3.65
C ILE A 44 1.16 -13.03 4.38
N PRO A 45 1.46 -14.23 4.89
CA PRO A 45 0.50 -14.99 5.69
C PRO A 45 -0.05 -14.24 6.92
N ASP A 46 -1.35 -14.36 7.22
CA ASP A 46 -2.02 -13.75 8.39
C ASP A 46 -1.26 -13.94 9.72
N PRO A 47 -0.63 -15.10 10.02
CA PRO A 47 0.14 -15.27 11.27
C PRO A 47 1.46 -14.47 11.32
N GLU A 48 1.95 -14.06 10.15
CA GLU A 48 3.19 -13.31 9.93
C GLU A 48 2.91 -11.84 9.56
N ASP A 49 1.66 -11.52 9.23
CA ASP A 49 1.18 -10.19 8.92
C ASP A 49 0.69 -9.45 10.19
N PRO A 50 1.29 -8.31 10.56
CA PRO A 50 0.81 -7.45 11.64
C PRO A 50 -0.53 -6.77 11.33
N CYS A 51 -0.93 -6.69 10.06
CA CYS A 51 -2.11 -6.04 9.52
C CYS A 51 -2.89 -6.98 8.58
N PRO A 52 -3.33 -8.17 9.02
CA PRO A 52 -3.80 -9.26 8.15
C PRO A 52 -5.08 -8.98 7.35
N LEU A 53 -5.69 -7.80 7.46
CA LEU A 53 -6.90 -7.41 6.73
C LEU A 53 -6.66 -6.19 5.84
N GLU A 54 -5.44 -5.68 5.80
CA GLU A 54 -5.06 -4.44 5.12
C GLU A 54 -3.78 -4.67 4.33
N ALA A 55 -3.92 -4.92 3.03
CA ALA A 55 -2.79 -5.24 2.19
C ALA A 55 -1.70 -4.16 2.24
N GLY A 56 -0.46 -4.59 2.46
CA GLY A 56 0.70 -3.72 2.51
C GLY A 56 1.83 -4.16 1.60
N LEU A 57 2.94 -3.43 1.70
CA LEU A 57 4.16 -3.85 1.02
C LEU A 57 4.98 -4.72 1.97
N ARG A 58 5.66 -5.73 1.42
CA ARG A 58 6.58 -6.57 2.18
C ARG A 58 7.67 -5.80 2.92
N GLU A 59 8.12 -4.67 2.36
CA GLU A 59 9.10 -3.78 3.00
C GLU A 59 8.56 -3.07 4.27
N HIS A 60 7.23 -2.97 4.39
CA HIS A 60 6.51 -2.46 5.56
C HIS A 60 5.88 -3.58 6.39
N GLY A 61 6.30 -4.83 6.15
CA GLY A 61 5.85 -5.99 6.91
C GLY A 61 4.40 -6.37 6.67
N GLY A 62 3.79 -5.96 5.56
CA GLY A 62 2.40 -6.30 5.21
C GLY A 62 1.36 -5.27 5.63
N CYS A 63 1.79 -4.21 6.32
CA CYS A 63 0.91 -3.09 6.65
C CYS A 63 0.90 -1.98 5.59
N PRO A 64 -0.23 -1.29 5.40
CA PRO A 64 -0.27 -0.06 4.62
C PRO A 64 0.56 1.03 5.32
N LEU A 65 1.08 1.96 4.51
CA LEU A 65 1.66 3.19 5.05
C LEU A 65 0.54 4.12 5.57
N PRO A 66 0.79 4.89 6.64
CA PRO A 66 -0.18 5.84 7.14
C PRO A 66 -0.46 6.94 6.11
N ASP A 67 -1.73 7.29 6.01
CA ASP A 67 -2.29 8.41 5.27
C ASP A 67 -3.32 9.04 6.21
N SER A 68 -2.93 10.13 6.85
CA SER A 68 -3.60 10.71 8.01
C SER A 68 -4.83 11.55 7.64
N ASP A 69 -4.95 12.02 6.40
CA ASP A 69 -6.11 12.75 5.90
C ASP A 69 -6.89 12.03 4.78
N CYS A 70 -6.41 10.85 4.38
CA CYS A 70 -7.05 9.94 3.44
C CYS A 70 -7.19 10.51 2.02
N ASP A 71 -6.25 11.33 1.57
CA ASP A 71 -6.24 11.87 0.21
C ASP A 71 -5.56 10.94 -0.83
N GLY A 72 -4.96 9.84 -0.37
CA GLY A 72 -4.30 8.84 -1.19
C GLY A 72 -2.79 9.05 -1.34
N ILE A 73 -2.21 10.06 -0.70
CA ILE A 73 -0.77 10.28 -0.61
C ILE A 73 -0.34 9.94 0.82
N VAL A 74 0.58 8.99 0.95
CA VAL A 74 1.09 8.57 2.26
C VAL A 74 1.76 9.74 2.99
N ASP A 75 1.66 9.79 4.32
CA ASP A 75 2.16 10.89 5.17
C ASP A 75 3.64 11.25 4.89
N ALA A 76 4.44 10.27 4.46
CA ALA A 76 5.86 10.44 4.14
C ALA A 76 6.11 11.19 2.81
N MET A 77 5.12 11.22 1.92
CA MET A 77 5.14 11.86 0.60
C MET A 77 4.22 13.08 0.52
N ASP A 78 3.37 13.26 1.52
CA ASP A 78 2.42 14.35 1.62
C ASP A 78 3.07 15.63 2.22
N LEU A 79 2.88 16.77 1.52
CA LEU A 79 3.32 18.07 2.00
C LEU A 79 2.41 18.67 3.09
N CYS A 80 1.14 18.25 3.14
CA CYS A 80 0.16 18.64 4.13
C CYS A 80 -0.56 17.41 4.76
N PRO A 81 0.14 16.55 5.54
CA PRO A 81 -0.36 15.24 6.06
C PRO A 81 -1.67 15.22 6.87
N HIS A 82 -2.28 16.38 7.13
CA HIS A 82 -3.47 16.51 7.95
C HIS A 82 -4.52 17.41 7.28
N THR A 83 -4.38 17.68 5.98
CA THR A 83 -5.25 18.58 5.22
C THR A 83 -5.42 18.01 3.81
N PRO A 84 -6.54 17.32 3.55
CA PRO A 84 -6.67 16.49 2.36
C PRO A 84 -6.65 17.34 1.09
N ASP A 85 -5.87 16.90 0.10
CA ASP A 85 -5.95 17.38 -1.26
C ASP A 85 -7.17 16.78 -1.99
N THR A 86 -7.74 17.54 -2.92
CA THR A 86 -8.85 17.06 -3.77
C THR A 86 -8.54 17.04 -5.25
N ILE A 87 -7.44 17.67 -5.68
CA ILE A 87 -7.15 17.93 -7.10
C ILE A 87 -5.67 17.74 -7.44
N GLY A 88 -4.76 17.95 -6.50
CA GLY A 88 -3.32 17.94 -6.71
C GLY A 88 -2.64 16.58 -6.52
N PHE A 89 -1.34 16.58 -6.78
CA PHE A 89 -0.43 15.43 -6.61
C PHE A 89 0.56 15.68 -5.47
N THR A 90 0.36 16.75 -4.70
CA THR A 90 1.27 17.21 -3.64
C THR A 90 0.77 16.89 -2.24
N GLY A 91 -0.50 16.51 -2.10
CA GLY A 91 -1.15 16.26 -0.82
C GLY A 91 -1.56 17.55 -0.10
N CYS A 92 -1.61 18.66 -0.83
CA CYS A 92 -2.02 19.95 -0.28
C CYS A 92 -3.07 20.58 -1.19
N PRO A 93 -4.12 21.20 -0.63
CA PRO A 93 -5.12 21.89 -1.41
C PRO A 93 -4.52 23.10 -2.17
N ASP A 94 -5.06 23.29 -3.37
CA ASP A 94 -4.95 24.48 -4.22
C ASP A 94 -6.40 24.92 -4.53
N SER A 95 -6.92 25.80 -3.69
CA SER A 95 -8.32 26.19 -3.66
C SER A 95 -8.72 27.07 -4.85
N ASP A 96 -7.78 27.76 -5.48
CA ASP A 96 -8.05 28.64 -6.63
C ASP A 96 -7.54 28.11 -7.98
N GLY A 97 -6.76 27.02 -7.96
CA GLY A 97 -6.32 26.27 -9.12
C GLY A 97 -5.22 26.96 -9.92
N ASP A 98 -4.44 27.84 -9.30
CA ASP A 98 -3.36 28.59 -9.96
C ASP A 98 -2.01 27.85 -9.98
N GLY A 99 -1.93 26.69 -9.33
CA GLY A 99 -0.76 25.83 -9.26
C GLY A 99 0.14 26.06 -8.04
N TRP A 100 -0.27 26.91 -7.08
CA TRP A 100 0.35 27.07 -5.78
C TRP A 100 -0.54 26.52 -4.67
N ILE A 101 0.08 25.98 -3.61
CA ILE A 101 -0.67 25.44 -2.47
C ILE A 101 -1.23 26.58 -1.60
N ASP A 102 -2.34 26.31 -0.89
CA ASP A 102 -3.10 27.26 -0.04
C ASP A 102 -2.28 27.97 1.08
N CYS A 103 -1.01 27.62 1.25
CA CYS A 103 -0.06 28.33 2.12
C CYS A 103 0.40 29.69 1.55
N GLU A 104 -0.23 30.19 0.49
CA GLU A 104 0.07 31.49 -0.10
C GLU A 104 -0.71 32.66 0.55
N CYS A 105 -0.45 33.89 0.09
CA CYS A 105 -1.04 35.09 0.70
C CYS A 105 -2.53 35.24 0.39
N CYS A 106 -3.01 34.67 -0.72
CA CYS A 106 -4.38 34.80 -1.22
C CYS A 106 -4.87 33.45 -1.75
N PRO A 107 -5.09 32.45 -0.88
CA PRO A 107 -5.36 31.06 -1.29
C PRO A 107 -6.76 30.84 -1.88
N ASN A 108 -7.44 31.87 -2.34
CA ASN A 108 -8.77 31.78 -2.94
C ASN A 108 -8.90 32.72 -4.16
N GLU A 109 -7.78 33.29 -4.62
CA GLU A 109 -7.74 34.29 -5.68
C GLU A 109 -6.57 33.99 -6.61
N PRO A 110 -6.82 33.45 -7.82
CA PRO A 110 -5.76 32.98 -8.69
C PRO A 110 -4.71 34.05 -9.00
N GLY A 111 -3.43 33.68 -8.91
CA GLY A 111 -2.32 34.52 -9.31
C GLY A 111 -2.32 34.85 -10.81
N ILE A 112 -1.83 36.04 -11.16
CA ILE A 112 -1.84 36.55 -12.56
C ILE A 112 -0.68 36.08 -13.44
N ASP A 113 0.33 35.41 -12.87
CA ASP A 113 1.47 34.86 -13.59
C ASP A 113 2.25 33.91 -12.67
N SER A 114 2.94 32.93 -13.24
CA SER A 114 3.79 31.96 -12.53
C SER A 114 4.99 32.59 -11.77
N LEU A 115 5.04 33.92 -11.67
CA LEU A 115 6.15 34.71 -11.15
C LEU A 115 5.78 35.72 -10.05
N GLN A 116 4.49 35.96 -9.75
CA GLN A 116 4.11 36.96 -8.73
C GLN A 116 3.03 36.45 -7.77
N ARG A 117 3.45 36.31 -6.51
CA ARG A 117 2.65 35.91 -5.33
C ARG A 117 1.73 37.04 -4.83
N VAL A 118 1.01 37.72 -5.74
CA VAL A 118 0.07 38.78 -5.38
C VAL A 118 -1.21 38.64 -6.18
N PRO A 119 -2.38 38.93 -5.56
CA PRO A 119 -3.68 38.76 -6.21
C PRO A 119 -3.81 39.67 -7.43
N GLY A 120 -4.43 39.12 -8.48
CA GLY A 120 -4.76 39.85 -9.70
C GLY A 120 -5.77 40.96 -9.44
N THR A 121 -5.41 42.19 -9.76
CA THR A 121 -6.30 43.37 -9.69
C THR A 121 -7.44 43.31 -10.71
#